data_AF-A0A0L6WRN9-F1
#
_entry.id   AF-A0A0L6WRN9-F1
#
_cell.length_a   1.000
_cell.length_b   1.000
_cell.length_c   1.000
_cell.angle_alpha   90.00
_cell.angle_beta   90.00
_cell.angle_gamma   90.00
#
_symmetry.space_group_name_H-M   'P 1'
#
loop_
_entity.id
_entity.type
_entity.pdbx_description
1 polymer ?
#
loop_
_entity_poly.entity_id
_entity_poly.type
_entity_poly.pdbx_seq_one_letter_code
_entity_poly.pdbx_strand_id
1 'polypeptide(L)'
;MRLFHPLLPWYIDVYKTVDSGVTVEDVIMQIYIALQSSINAQQYYNEELGSEIMERIAGAYERRTQGTDEKWNGIKRVDYLEDRCMFVGLVRSGDGMWEIRTR
;
A
#
# COMPACT_ATOMS: atom_id res chain seq x y z
N MET A 1 -3.78 -7.22 14.10
CA MET A 1 -4.70 -6.14 13.69
C MET A 1 -4.71 -6.09 12.18
N ARG A 2 -5.87 -6.04 11.51
CA ARG A 2 -5.95 -6.04 10.04
C ARG A 2 -6.30 -4.65 9.50
N LEU A 3 -5.51 -4.17 8.56
CA LEU A 3 -5.68 -2.87 7.90
C LEU A 3 -6.11 -3.07 6.45
N PHE A 4 -6.89 -2.13 5.92
CA PHE A 4 -7.22 -2.04 4.50
C PHE A 4 -7.14 -0.59 4.02
N HIS A 5 -7.01 -0.41 2.72
CA HIS A 5 -7.13 0.89 2.06
C HIS A 5 -8.00 0.70 0.80
N PRO A 6 -8.95 1.59 0.48
CA PRO A 6 -9.85 1.41 -0.66
C PRO A 6 -9.15 1.22 -2.02
N LEU A 7 -7.94 1.78 -2.19
CA LEU A 7 -7.13 1.64 -3.40
C LEU A 7 -6.18 0.43 -3.40
N LEU A 8 -6.06 -0.30 -2.29
CA LEU A 8 -5.18 -1.47 -2.20
C LEU A 8 -6.01 -2.76 -2.31
N PRO A 9 -5.67 -3.67 -3.24
CA PRO A 9 -6.30 -4.98 -3.30
C PRO A 9 -5.80 -5.93 -2.18
N TRP A 10 -4.86 -5.49 -1.34
CA TRP A 10 -4.27 -6.29 -0.27
C TRP A 10 -4.64 -5.74 1.11
N TYR A 11 -4.92 -6.65 2.03
CA TYR A 11 -4.88 -6.35 3.46
C TYR A 11 -3.44 -6.26 3.95
N ILE A 12 -3.23 -5.43 4.98
CA ILE A 12 -1.97 -5.38 5.73
C ILE A 12 -2.27 -5.89 7.13
N ASP A 13 -1.72 -7.05 7.47
CA ASP A 13 -1.83 -7.61 8.81
C ASP A 13 -0.68 -7.12 9.68
N VAL A 14 -1.03 -6.41 10.76
CA VAL A 14 -0.10 -5.91 11.77
C VAL A 14 -0.03 -6.86 12.95
N TYR A 15 1.18 -7.33 13.23
CA TYR A 15 1.50 -8.22 14.34
C TYR A 15 2.29 -7.47 15.41
N LYS A 16 2.09 -7.85 16.69
CA LYS A 16 2.93 -7.35 17.78
C LYS A 16 4.35 -7.90 17.64
N THR A 17 5.36 -7.06 17.84
CA THR A 17 6.77 -7.51 17.94
C THR A 17 7.20 -7.77 19.38
N VAL A 18 6.47 -7.25 20.35
CA VAL A 18 6.68 -7.43 21.79
C VAL A 18 5.41 -7.94 22.46
N ASP A 19 5.53 -8.61 23.60
CA ASP A 19 4.38 -9.27 24.24
C ASP A 19 3.34 -8.33 24.86
N SER A 20 3.64 -7.04 24.98
CA SER A 20 2.76 -6.01 25.54
C SER A 20 1.65 -5.52 24.61
N GLY A 21 1.63 -5.95 23.33
CA GLY A 21 0.60 -5.60 22.36
C GLY A 21 1.16 -4.98 21.08
N VAL A 22 0.26 -4.51 20.20
CA VAL A 22 0.63 -3.82 18.96
C VAL A 22 1.02 -2.37 19.28
N THR A 23 2.23 -2.00 18.91
CA THR A 23 2.80 -0.65 19.11
C THR A 23 2.57 0.25 17.89
N VAL A 24 2.84 1.56 18.04
CA VAL A 24 2.84 2.50 16.91
C VAL A 24 3.93 2.12 15.90
N GLU A 25 5.09 1.66 16.37
CA GLU A 25 6.17 1.17 15.53
C GLU A 25 5.71 -0.01 14.68
N ASP A 26 5.06 -1.01 15.29
CA ASP A 26 4.54 -2.18 14.57
C ASP A 26 3.63 -1.76 13.41
N VAL A 27 2.72 -0.82 13.67
CA VAL A 27 1.77 -0.32 12.67
C VAL A 27 2.51 0.38 11.54
N ILE A 28 3.33 1.39 11.85
CA ILE A 28 3.97 2.22 10.83
C ILE A 28 4.98 1.42 10.01
N MET A 29 5.78 0.57 10.66
CA MET A 29 6.81 -0.22 9.96
C MET A 29 6.20 -1.30 9.08
N GLN A 30 5.15 -2.00 9.53
CA GLN A 30 4.53 -3.04 8.70
C GLN A 30 3.72 -2.45 7.54
N ILE A 31 3.11 -1.26 7.70
CA ILE A 31 2.55 -0.50 6.58
C ILE A 31 3.66 -0.14 5.58
N TYR A 32 4.75 0.46 6.07
CA TYR A 32 5.88 0.88 5.23
C TYR A 32 6.46 -0.29 4.42
N ILE A 33 6.78 -1.41 5.07
CA ILE A 33 7.32 -2.61 4.43
C ILE A 33 6.33 -3.17 3.39
N ALA A 34 5.04 -3.25 3.73
CA ALA A 34 4.03 -3.73 2.80
C ALA A 34 3.93 -2.83 1.56
N LEU A 35 3.94 -1.50 1.72
CA LEU A 35 3.87 -0.55 0.61
C LEU A 35 5.13 -0.54 -0.27
N GLN A 36 6.30 -0.83 0.31
CA GLN A 36 7.57 -0.93 -0.42
C GLN A 36 7.72 -2.21 -1.23
N SER A 37 6.84 -3.19 -1.05
CA SER A 37 6.92 -4.47 -1.76
C SER A 37 6.60 -4.31 -3.24
N SER A 38 7.47 -4.83 -4.11
CA SER A 38 7.21 -4.92 -5.55
C SER A 38 6.06 -5.88 -5.85
N ILE A 39 5.29 -5.59 -6.88
CA ILE A 39 4.25 -6.49 -7.39
C ILE A 39 4.79 -7.33 -8.54
N ASN A 40 4.18 -8.49 -8.79
CA ASN A 40 4.49 -9.28 -9.99
C ASN A 40 3.56 -8.92 -11.17
N ALA A 41 3.91 -9.42 -12.36
CA ALA A 41 3.16 -9.13 -13.58
C ALA A 41 1.71 -9.62 -13.52
N GLN A 42 1.43 -10.76 -12.89
CA GLN A 42 0.08 -11.32 -12.77
C GLN A 42 -0.82 -10.45 -11.88
N GLN A 43 -0.25 -9.81 -10.86
CA GLN A 43 -0.97 -8.85 -10.02
C GLN A 43 -1.29 -7.55 -10.75
N TYR A 44 -0.47 -7.17 -11.74
CA TYR A 44 -0.66 -5.97 -12.53
C TYR A 44 -1.61 -6.20 -13.73
N TYR A 45 -1.47 -7.32 -14.43
CA TYR A 45 -2.33 -7.74 -15.53
C TYR A 45 -3.39 -8.73 -15.03
N ASN A 46 -4.36 -8.24 -14.25
CA ASN A 46 -5.51 -9.03 -13.81
C ASN A 46 -6.82 -8.47 -14.39
N GLU A 47 -7.85 -9.30 -14.46
CA GLU A 47 -9.14 -8.94 -15.08
C GLU A 47 -9.90 -7.83 -14.32
N GLU A 48 -9.53 -7.58 -13.06
CA GLU A 48 -10.15 -6.56 -12.20
C GLU A 48 -9.53 -5.16 -12.41
N LEU A 49 -8.28 -5.11 -12.91
CA LEU A 49 -7.56 -3.88 -13.24
C LEU A 49 -7.85 -3.46 -14.68
N GLY A 50 -8.85 -2.59 -14.84
CA GLY A 50 -9.12 -1.93 -16.11
C GLY A 50 -7.94 -1.05 -16.57
N SER A 51 -7.86 -0.82 -17.89
CA SER A 51 -6.77 -0.05 -18.51
C SER A 51 -6.55 1.34 -17.92
N GLU A 52 -7.62 2.03 -17.53
CA GLU A 52 -7.56 3.35 -16.89
C GLU A 52 -6.84 3.32 -15.53
N ILE A 53 -7.11 2.30 -14.71
CA ILE A 53 -6.46 2.15 -13.40
C ILE A 53 -4.97 1.83 -13.60
N MET A 54 -4.66 0.97 -14.58
CA MET A 54 -3.27 0.64 -14.92
C MET A 54 -2.48 1.89 -15.34
N GLU A 55 -3.04 2.75 -16.18
CA GLU A 55 -2.41 4.01 -16.57
C GLU A 55 -2.14 4.93 -15.37
N ARG A 56 -3.07 5.01 -14.42
CA ARG A 56 -2.90 5.81 -13.19
C ARG A 56 -1.76 5.26 -12.31
N ILE A 57 -1.69 3.94 -12.14
CA ILE A 57 -0.61 3.26 -11.40
C ILE A 57 0.74 3.47 -12.12
N ALA A 58 0.78 3.32 -13.44
CA ALA A 58 1.99 3.57 -14.23
C ALA A 58 2.49 5.01 -14.06
N GLY A 59 1.58 5.99 -14.11
CA GLY A 59 1.92 7.38 -13.85
C GLY A 59 2.44 7.62 -12.42
N ALA A 60 1.91 6.94 -11.42
CA ALA A 60 2.40 7.01 -10.04
C ALA A 60 3.82 6.42 -9.90
N TYR A 61 4.06 5.27 -10.55
CA TYR A 61 5.38 4.65 -10.65
C TYR A 61 6.41 5.58 -11.31
N GLU A 62 6.06 6.24 -12.42
CA GLU A 62 6.95 7.21 -13.07
C GLU A 62 7.28 8.39 -12.16
N ARG A 63 6.27 8.94 -11.46
CA ARG A 63 6.45 10.04 -10.50
C ARG A 63 7.31 9.65 -9.29
N ARG A 64 7.19 8.43 -8.79
CA ARG A 64 8.03 7.93 -7.69
C ARG A 64 9.48 7.75 -8.12
N THR A 65 9.70 7.18 -9.30
CA THR A 65 11.04 6.78 -9.74
C THR A 65 11.85 7.94 -10.32
N GLN A 66 11.20 8.88 -11.01
CA GLN A 66 11.83 10.09 -11.59
C GLN A 66 13.13 9.80 -12.39
N GLY A 67 13.22 8.63 -13.01
CA GLY A 67 14.41 8.20 -13.76
C GLY A 67 15.61 7.77 -12.90
N THR A 68 15.50 7.77 -11.58
CA THR A 68 16.51 7.25 -10.65
C THR A 68 16.61 5.73 -10.72
N ASP A 69 17.60 5.15 -10.04
CA ASP A 69 17.79 3.68 -9.94
C ASP A 69 16.59 2.97 -9.29
N GLU A 70 15.72 3.69 -8.60
CA GLU A 70 14.48 3.16 -8.02
C GLU A 70 13.56 2.53 -9.07
N LYS A 71 13.69 2.92 -10.35
CA LYS A 71 12.95 2.31 -11.47
C LYS A 71 13.23 0.82 -11.63
N TRP A 72 14.41 0.35 -11.22
CA TRP A 72 14.79 -1.06 -11.32
C TRP A 72 14.04 -1.94 -10.33
N ASN A 73 13.39 -1.35 -9.31
CA ASN A 73 12.56 -2.06 -8.35
C ASN A 73 11.13 -2.31 -8.86
N GLY A 74 10.80 -1.87 -10.08
CA GLY A 74 9.49 -2.06 -10.70
C GLY A 74 8.37 -1.34 -9.96
N ILE A 75 7.13 -1.71 -10.30
CA ILE A 75 5.93 -1.21 -9.63
C ILE A 75 5.87 -1.78 -8.21
N LYS A 76 5.59 -0.92 -7.25
CA LYS A 76 5.42 -1.25 -5.84
C LYS A 76 3.96 -1.04 -5.43
N ARG A 77 3.55 -1.66 -4.32
CA ARG A 77 2.18 -1.48 -3.79
C ARG A 77 1.86 -0.02 -3.48
N VAL A 78 2.84 0.80 -3.10
CA VAL A 78 2.65 2.25 -2.91
C VAL A 78 2.14 2.96 -4.17
N ASP A 79 2.46 2.46 -5.37
CA ASP A 79 2.03 3.09 -6.62
C ASP A 79 0.51 2.97 -6.84
N TYR A 80 -0.16 2.02 -6.18
CA TYR A 80 -1.63 1.92 -6.16
C TYR A 80 -2.30 3.03 -5.33
N LEU A 81 -1.56 3.69 -4.43
CA LEU A 81 -2.06 4.85 -3.71
C LEU A 81 -2.04 6.11 -4.56
N GLU A 82 -1.36 6.08 -5.70
CA GLU A 82 -1.27 7.17 -6.66
C GLU A 82 -0.77 8.49 -6.06
N ASP A 83 -1.63 9.51 -5.95
CA ASP A 83 -1.32 10.79 -5.31
C ASP A 83 -1.65 10.79 -3.80
N ARG A 84 -2.44 9.82 -3.33
CA ARG A 84 -2.87 9.69 -1.93
C ARG A 84 -1.86 8.92 -1.08
N CYS A 85 -0.62 9.40 -1.07
CA CYS A 85 0.50 8.72 -0.42
C CYS A 85 0.82 9.25 0.98
N MET A 86 0.09 10.25 1.51
CA MET A 86 0.34 10.79 2.85
C MET A 86 -0.52 10.07 3.89
N PHE A 87 0.10 9.35 4.82
CA PHE A 87 -0.60 8.71 5.94
C PHE A 87 -1.21 9.76 6.88
N VAL A 88 -2.53 9.71 7.07
CA VAL A 88 -3.28 10.61 7.97
C VAL A 88 -3.61 9.93 9.28
N GLY A 89 -3.89 8.63 9.25
CA GLY A 89 -4.25 7.87 10.44
C GLY A 89 -5.07 6.62 10.11
N LEU A 90 -5.68 6.06 11.15
CA LEU A 90 -6.48 4.85 11.07
C LEU A 90 -7.90 5.10 11.59
N VAL A 91 -8.90 4.58 10.90
CA VAL A 91 -10.31 4.63 11.32
C VAL A 91 -10.83 3.21 11.51
N ARG A 92 -11.44 2.93 12.66
CA ARG A 92 -12.00 1.61 12.94
C ARG A 92 -13.25 1.36 12.08
N SER A 93 -13.29 0.23 11.39
CA SER A 93 -14.46 -0.28 10.69
C SER A 93 -15.28 -1.22 11.59
N GLY A 94 -16.56 -1.43 11.24
CA GLY A 94 -17.52 -2.21 12.03
C GLY A 94 -17.22 -3.71 12.14
N ASP A 95 -16.37 -4.24 11.26
CA ASP A 95 -15.97 -5.64 11.13
C ASP A 95 -14.66 -6.00 11.87
N GLY A 96 -14.13 -5.07 12.68
CA GLY A 96 -12.86 -5.26 13.37
C GLY A 96 -11.62 -4.99 12.52
N MET A 97 -11.80 -4.54 11.27
CA MET A 97 -10.73 -4.00 10.44
C MET A 97 -10.53 -2.51 10.68
N TRP A 98 -9.41 -1.98 10.18
CA TRP A 98 -9.09 -0.56 10.25
C TRP A 98 -8.78 -0.02 8.87
N GLU A 99 -9.43 1.08 8.50
CA GLU A 99 -9.17 1.79 7.26
C GLU A 99 -7.94 2.69 7.44
N ILE A 100 -6.98 2.57 6.54
CA ILE A 100 -5.88 3.51 6.39
C ILE A 100 -6.43 4.76 5.69
N ARG A 101 -6.32 5.92 6.34
CA ARG A 101 -6.67 7.20 5.73
C ARG A 101 -5.43 7.83 5.10
N THR A 102 -5.60 8.27 3.87
CA THR A 102 -4.57 8.95 3.09
C THR A 102 -5.09 10.28 2.53
N ARG A 103 -4.17 11.20 2.23
CA ARG A 103 -4.43 12.45 1.50
C ARG A 103 -3.39 12.67 0.43
#